data_AF-Q54HV6-F1
#
_entry.id   AF-Q54HV6-F1
#
_cell.length_a   1.000
_cell.length_b   1.000
_cell.length_c   1.000
_cell.angle_alpha   90.00
_cell.angle_beta   90.00
_cell.angle_gamma   90.00
#
_symmetry.space_group_name_H-M   'P 1'
#
loop_
_entity.id
_entity.type
_entity.pdbx_description
1 polymer ?
#
loop_
_entity_poly.entity_id
_entity_poly.type
_entity_poly.pdbx_seq_one_letter_code
_entity_poly.pdbx_strand_id
1 'polypeptide(L)'
;MKRSNNDSNGPNKKSKQDDDPLSSILGDIDQSQHGKLQSTSIKSTFSLDSVMNRIIELSKQHGGIDSIEVEGRIGLFSNTSNGNTFKPGMVRDDWNDLYHHLKLKSEPVATTETDYIYSDSIRVAYDEHSKKCLRKDKKTDKTSFDQSTNLIYDFRISTSIEEKFPPPLSLPPGYIIRREKQRYTFTEDQWKIDLTKVIVRPDFNATVEQELYEVEIELFPEAIQACQEKTSLTELLNDFLNAIKGLTNIVKNGGETSFPEISLDKVGNVSEFYRLRDLVFKYIPSAPQRKNDTFPGSMPVNFGKKYFIHVQNNEYFVSDKTDGIRYMLLIDHTGCYLVDRKFDFYQIQGFDILVTLFGEGTLLDGEMVRNLQTKRANFLIFDVLSVKNELHHQKLLKDRLTEIGNVVSTLRSNLKVDTPFDILGKSFQLKSKIVNLFKNIKEYPNGERVYSDGKRCHNTDGIIFTPNIAYSNYTVHTLFKWKYCDKWTIDFKVRDRGQKGWYLSCVANDNIEVDCREVNFSNDDLQKLRREFQRARDTSTVVAECSFQPKWGTWKFHQVRHDKKKGNYISIVMDTMESIAENLSSDELKYRIPLLPHDDNWEEEMSRIRSQLINNIKPSKSSTSTYQPFPQ
;
A
#
# COMPACT_ATOMS: atom_id res chain seq x y z
N MET A 1 10.73 -82.83 27.72
CA MET A 1 12.16 -83.12 27.99
C MET A 1 12.99 -81.95 27.49
N LYS A 2 13.74 -81.28 28.40
CA LYS A 2 14.92 -80.39 28.20
C LYS A 2 14.84 -79.36 27.04
N ARG A 3 14.90 -78.03 27.23
CA ARG A 3 15.60 -77.20 28.24
C ARG A 3 15.00 -75.77 28.25
N SER A 4 14.68 -75.32 29.45
CA SER A 4 14.79 -73.96 30.04
C SER A 4 14.64 -72.70 29.17
N ASN A 5 13.56 -71.99 29.47
CA ASN A 5 13.36 -70.53 29.50
C ASN A 5 14.63 -69.73 29.86
N ASN A 6 14.81 -68.58 29.19
CA ASN A 6 14.76 -67.30 29.90
C ASN A 6 14.47 -66.15 28.93
N ASP A 7 13.54 -65.32 29.38
CA ASP A 7 12.92 -64.19 28.73
C ASP A 7 13.87 -63.02 28.48
N SER A 8 13.71 -62.39 27.32
CA SER A 8 13.81 -60.93 27.19
C SER A 8 12.87 -60.49 26.07
N ASN A 9 11.65 -60.12 26.48
CA ASN A 9 10.53 -59.66 25.65
C ASN A 9 10.66 -58.17 25.26
N GLY A 10 10.24 -57.85 24.03
CA GLY A 10 9.80 -56.53 23.58
C GLY A 10 10.81 -55.78 22.70
N PRO A 11 10.38 -55.15 21.58
CA PRO A 11 9.18 -54.32 21.52
C PRO A 11 8.28 -54.61 20.31
N ASN A 12 7.00 -54.91 20.59
CA ASN A 12 5.95 -54.96 19.56
C ASN A 12 5.11 -53.68 19.61
N LYS A 13 5.04 -53.04 18.45
CA LYS A 13 4.07 -52.03 17.96
C LYS A 13 2.90 -51.73 18.91
N LYS A 14 2.88 -50.52 19.47
CA LYS A 14 1.63 -49.87 19.93
C LYS A 14 1.28 -48.70 19.01
N SER A 15 -0.01 -48.68 18.70
CA SER A 15 -0.78 -47.75 17.88
C SER A 15 -0.45 -46.28 18.14
N LYS A 16 -0.18 -45.55 17.04
CA LYS A 16 -0.28 -44.09 17.00
C LYS A 16 -1.75 -43.71 17.24
N GLN A 17 -2.07 -43.26 18.45
CA GLN A 17 -3.23 -42.43 18.69
C GLN A 17 -2.83 -41.02 18.26
N ASP A 18 -3.63 -40.46 17.37
CA ASP A 18 -3.46 -39.10 16.84
C ASP A 18 -3.56 -38.09 17.99
N ASP A 19 -2.43 -37.46 18.30
CA ASP A 19 -2.35 -36.30 19.18
C ASP A 19 -3.09 -35.13 18.50
N ASP A 20 -4.35 -34.92 18.91
CA ASP A 20 -5.14 -33.77 18.52
C ASP A 20 -4.48 -32.48 19.05
N PRO A 21 -3.99 -31.57 18.17
CA PRO A 21 -3.24 -30.38 18.56
C PRO A 21 -4.02 -29.38 19.40
N LEU A 22 -5.34 -29.56 19.56
CA LEU A 22 -6.16 -28.67 20.37
C LEU A 22 -5.95 -28.82 21.88
N SER A 23 -5.50 -29.98 22.38
CA SER A 23 -5.32 -30.19 23.81
C SER A 23 -4.11 -29.43 24.39
N SER A 24 -3.10 -29.15 23.56
CA SER A 24 -1.94 -28.33 23.92
C SER A 24 -2.31 -26.86 24.20
N ILE A 25 -3.34 -26.33 23.52
CA ILE A 25 -3.74 -24.92 23.65
C ILE A 25 -4.59 -24.68 24.91
N LEU A 26 -5.32 -25.69 25.38
CA LEU A 26 -6.17 -25.56 26.57
C LEU A 26 -5.45 -25.89 27.88
N GLY A 27 -4.31 -26.61 27.83
CA GLY A 27 -3.51 -26.93 29.01
C GLY A 27 -2.78 -25.73 29.63
N ASP A 28 -2.47 -24.70 28.83
CA ASP A 28 -1.70 -23.54 29.30
C ASP A 28 -2.55 -22.45 29.98
N ILE A 29 -3.89 -22.60 30.05
CA ILE A 29 -4.76 -21.60 30.65
C ILE A 29 -4.91 -21.77 32.18
N ASP A 30 -4.66 -22.96 32.75
CA ASP A 30 -4.96 -23.21 34.17
C ASP A 30 -3.79 -23.07 35.16
N GLN A 31 -2.58 -22.69 34.73
CA GLN A 31 -1.43 -22.53 35.65
C GLN A 31 -0.85 -21.12 35.78
N SER A 32 -1.60 -20.08 35.38
CA SER A 32 -1.19 -18.68 35.57
C SER A 32 -2.07 -17.89 36.54
N GLN A 33 -2.72 -18.54 37.50
CA GLN A 33 -3.25 -17.85 38.68
C GLN A 33 -2.28 -18.04 39.84
N HIS A 34 -1.36 -17.07 40.00
CA HIS A 34 -0.70 -16.63 41.24
C HIS A 34 0.67 -16.02 40.94
N GLY A 35 0.69 -14.84 40.31
CA GLY A 35 1.87 -14.02 40.11
C GLY A 35 1.54 -12.54 40.27
N LYS A 36 2.19 -11.90 41.25
CA LYS A 36 2.02 -10.51 41.75
C LYS A 36 1.67 -9.44 40.71
N LEU A 37 0.71 -8.59 41.09
CA LEU A 37 0.28 -7.34 40.44
C LEU A 37 1.46 -6.47 39.98
N GLN A 38 1.81 -6.54 38.71
CA GLN A 38 2.38 -5.43 37.95
C GLN A 38 1.31 -4.99 36.97
N SER A 39 1.11 -3.68 36.80
CA SER A 39 0.05 -3.09 35.96
C SER A 39 0.20 -3.51 34.50
N THR A 40 -0.34 -4.67 34.13
CA THR A 40 -0.38 -5.13 32.75
C THR A 40 -1.50 -4.39 32.04
N SER A 41 -1.16 -3.46 31.16
CA SER A 41 -2.12 -2.81 30.26
C SER A 41 -2.89 -3.88 29.47
N ILE A 42 -4.21 -3.92 29.63
CA ILE A 42 -5.07 -4.83 28.87
C ILE A 42 -5.09 -4.35 27.41
N LYS A 43 -4.64 -5.19 26.48
CA LYS A 43 -4.67 -4.93 25.03
C LYS A 43 -5.94 -5.53 24.44
N SER A 44 -6.69 -4.76 23.67
CA SER A 44 -7.89 -5.24 22.95
C SER A 44 -7.83 -4.87 21.47
N THR A 45 -8.51 -5.65 20.63
CA THR A 45 -8.77 -5.29 19.23
C THR A 45 -9.60 -4.02 19.17
N PHE A 46 -9.14 -3.05 18.38
CA PHE A 46 -9.82 -1.76 18.25
C PHE A 46 -11.24 -1.93 17.74
N SER A 47 -12.19 -1.37 18.50
CA SER A 47 -13.53 -1.05 18.01
C SER A 47 -13.96 0.25 18.67
N LEU A 48 -14.69 1.10 17.93
CA LEU A 48 -15.21 2.35 18.45
C LEU A 48 -16.09 2.11 19.68
N ASP A 49 -16.90 1.06 19.63
CA ASP A 49 -17.73 0.61 20.75
C ASP A 49 -16.91 0.23 21.98
N SER A 50 -15.76 -0.44 21.81
CA SER A 50 -14.87 -0.79 22.92
C SER A 50 -14.28 0.45 23.59
N VAL A 51 -13.82 1.43 22.80
CA VAL A 51 -13.29 2.70 23.31
C VAL A 51 -14.38 3.45 24.07
N MET A 52 -15.56 3.58 23.47
CA MET A 52 -16.71 4.25 24.06
C MET A 52 -17.16 3.58 25.37
N ASN A 53 -17.35 2.26 25.38
CA ASN A 53 -17.74 1.51 26.57
C ASN A 53 -16.73 1.70 27.70
N ARG A 54 -15.43 1.79 27.37
CA ARG A 54 -14.39 2.03 28.35
C ARG A 54 -14.42 3.44 28.93
N ILE A 55 -14.68 4.46 28.11
CA ILE A 55 -14.89 5.84 28.60
C ILE A 55 -16.08 5.88 29.57
N ILE A 56 -17.20 5.22 29.22
CA ILE A 56 -18.39 5.13 30.07
C ILE A 56 -18.13 4.37 31.38
N GLU A 57 -17.24 3.38 31.35
CA GLU A 57 -16.84 2.64 32.55
C GLU A 57 -15.98 3.51 33.48
N LEU A 58 -14.97 4.19 32.93
CA LEU A 58 -14.06 5.06 33.68
C LEU A 58 -14.78 6.28 34.27
N SER A 59 -15.80 6.83 33.59
CA SER A 59 -16.57 7.98 34.09
C SER A 59 -17.39 7.69 35.35
N LYS A 60 -17.58 6.42 35.70
CA LYS A 60 -18.25 5.99 36.93
C LYS A 60 -17.28 5.83 38.11
N GLN A 61 -15.97 5.97 37.90
CA GLN A 61 -14.96 5.84 38.95
C GLN A 61 -14.75 7.15 39.73
N HIS A 62 -13.94 7.10 40.80
CA HIS A 62 -13.58 8.28 41.59
C HIS A 62 -12.85 9.32 40.74
N GLY A 63 -13.30 10.58 40.80
CA GLY A 63 -12.79 11.69 39.98
C GLY A 63 -13.66 12.00 38.77
N GLY A 64 -14.58 11.11 38.38
CA GLY A 64 -15.51 11.33 37.27
C GLY A 64 -14.80 11.61 35.94
N ILE A 65 -15.48 12.32 35.05
CA ILE A 65 -15.00 12.64 33.69
C ILE A 65 -13.71 13.47 33.73
N ASP A 66 -13.55 14.37 34.70
CA ASP A 66 -12.39 15.27 34.84
C ASP A 66 -11.07 14.53 35.07
N SER A 67 -11.15 13.28 35.52
CA SER A 67 -9.98 12.41 35.75
C SER A 67 -9.61 11.52 34.55
N ILE A 68 -10.49 11.46 33.54
CA ILE A 68 -10.29 10.61 32.36
C ILE A 68 -9.41 11.35 31.35
N GLU A 69 -8.39 10.65 30.90
CA GLU A 69 -7.58 11.06 29.76
C GLU A 69 -7.84 10.12 28.59
N VAL A 70 -8.22 10.67 27.44
CA VAL A 70 -8.35 9.94 26.17
C VAL A 70 -7.35 10.51 25.18
N GLU A 71 -6.29 9.74 24.91
CA GLU A 71 -5.17 10.14 24.05
C GLU A 71 -5.07 9.23 22.82
N GLY A 72 -4.89 9.82 21.64
CA GLY A 72 -4.46 9.17 20.41
C GLY A 72 -2.97 9.43 20.20
N ARG A 73 -2.19 8.38 19.95
CA ARG A 73 -0.74 8.47 19.66
C ARG A 73 -0.45 7.95 18.26
N ILE A 74 0.32 8.70 17.48
CA ILE A 74 0.79 8.27 16.16
C ILE A 74 2.12 7.52 16.32
N GLY A 75 2.28 6.42 15.60
CA GLY A 75 3.49 5.60 15.67
C GLY A 75 3.47 4.42 14.71
N LEU A 76 4.29 3.41 15.00
CA LEU A 76 4.41 2.21 14.16
C LEU A 76 4.26 0.95 15.00
N PHE A 77 3.40 0.02 14.57
CA PHE A 77 3.38 -1.33 15.13
C PHE A 77 4.46 -2.19 14.47
N SER A 78 5.27 -2.85 15.28
CA SER A 78 6.18 -3.91 14.84
C SER A 78 5.71 -5.25 15.41
N ASN A 79 5.65 -6.27 14.55
CA ASN A 79 5.40 -7.64 14.99
C ASN A 79 6.74 -8.22 15.47
N THR A 80 6.88 -8.40 16.77
CA THR A 80 7.99 -9.16 17.35
C THR A 80 7.53 -10.56 17.73
N SER A 81 8.46 -11.49 17.97
CA SER A 81 8.14 -12.83 18.49
C SER A 81 7.31 -12.79 19.78
N ASN A 82 7.39 -11.69 20.54
CA ASN A 82 6.70 -11.49 21.81
C ASN A 82 5.38 -10.70 21.66
N GLY A 83 4.87 -10.54 20.43
CA GLY A 83 3.64 -9.81 20.09
C GLY A 83 3.87 -8.44 19.46
N ASN A 84 2.78 -7.69 19.25
CA ASN A 84 2.83 -6.36 18.66
C ASN A 84 3.35 -5.32 19.66
N THR A 85 4.48 -4.69 19.29
CA THR A 85 5.06 -3.55 20.00
C THR A 85 4.77 -2.26 19.25
N PHE A 86 4.35 -1.22 19.96
CA PHE A 86 4.08 0.10 19.38
C PHE A 86 5.25 1.02 19.66
N LYS A 87 5.89 1.51 18.60
CA LYS A 87 6.93 2.53 18.67
C LYS A 87 6.26 3.89 18.46
N PRO A 88 6.12 4.74 19.50
CA PRO A 88 5.49 6.05 19.35
C PRO A 88 6.40 7.00 18.55
N GLY A 89 5.76 7.89 17.80
CA GLY A 89 6.41 8.97 17.07
C GLY A 89 6.59 8.75 15.57
N MET A 90 7.02 9.82 14.92
CA MET A 90 7.27 9.92 13.48
C MET A 90 8.76 10.09 13.22
N VAL A 91 9.18 9.99 11.96
CA VAL A 91 10.51 10.46 11.58
C VAL A 91 10.57 11.98 11.67
N ARG A 92 11.77 12.54 11.87
CA ARG A 92 11.98 13.97 12.11
C ARG A 92 11.39 14.87 11.01
N ASP A 93 11.61 14.51 9.75
CA ASP A 93 11.19 15.33 8.61
C ASP A 93 9.66 15.42 8.55
N ASP A 94 8.97 14.30 8.74
CA ASP A 94 7.51 14.22 8.81
C ASP A 94 6.92 15.05 9.94
N TRP A 95 7.56 14.99 11.11
CA TRP A 95 7.18 15.78 12.27
C TRP A 95 7.34 17.28 11.98
N ASN A 96 8.42 17.67 11.27
CA ASN A 96 8.63 19.06 10.87
C ASN A 96 7.57 19.52 9.84
N ASP A 97 7.24 18.70 8.85
CA ASP A 97 6.22 19.00 7.85
C ASP A 97 4.85 19.19 8.51
N LEU A 98 4.50 18.30 9.46
CA LEU A 98 3.28 18.41 10.25
C LEU A 98 3.29 19.67 11.13
N TYR A 99 4.41 19.96 11.81
CA TYR A 99 4.58 21.18 12.62
C TYR A 99 4.36 22.44 11.77
N HIS A 100 4.97 22.52 10.59
CA HIS A 100 4.79 23.64 9.68
C HIS A 100 3.33 23.76 9.21
N HIS A 101 2.67 22.64 8.90
CA HIS A 101 1.27 22.66 8.49
C HIS A 101 0.34 23.14 9.61
N LEU A 102 0.50 22.64 10.84
CA LEU A 102 -0.32 23.06 11.98
C LEU A 102 -0.05 24.52 12.37
N LYS A 103 1.20 24.97 12.30
CA LYS A 103 1.58 26.36 12.55
C LYS A 103 0.93 27.35 11.58
N LEU A 104 0.60 26.95 10.36
CA LEU A 104 -0.16 27.78 9.43
C LEU A 104 -1.61 27.99 9.87
N LYS A 105 -2.17 27.11 10.72
CA LYS A 105 -3.53 27.20 11.23
C LYS A 105 -3.61 27.94 12.56
N SER A 106 -2.70 27.66 13.49
CA SER A 106 -2.66 28.27 14.82
C SER A 106 -1.25 28.32 15.38
N GLU A 107 -0.94 29.32 16.21
CA GLU A 107 0.35 29.42 16.88
C GLU A 107 0.38 28.47 18.09
N PRO A 108 1.40 27.60 18.24
CA PRO A 108 1.46 26.66 19.34
C PRO A 108 1.94 27.30 20.65
N VAL A 109 1.52 26.72 21.77
CA VAL A 109 2.14 26.98 23.08
C VAL A 109 3.36 26.08 23.22
N ALA A 110 4.56 26.68 23.31
CA ALA A 110 5.81 25.95 23.48
C ALA A 110 6.14 25.78 24.98
N THR A 111 6.48 24.57 25.38
CA THR A 111 6.91 24.24 26.75
C THR A 111 8.13 23.33 26.74
N THR A 112 8.97 23.46 27.77
CA THR A 112 10.12 22.58 28.01
C THR A 112 10.00 22.02 29.42
N GLU A 113 10.03 20.70 29.54
CA GLU A 113 9.95 20.00 30.83
C GLU A 113 10.77 18.71 30.79
N THR A 114 11.21 18.24 31.95
CA THR A 114 11.90 16.96 32.12
C THR A 114 11.01 16.02 32.92
N ASP A 115 10.62 14.89 32.31
CA ASP A 115 9.87 13.84 32.97
C ASP A 115 10.84 12.82 33.61
N TYR A 116 10.72 12.64 34.93
CA TYR A 116 11.37 11.57 35.69
C TYR A 116 10.37 10.44 35.96
N ILE A 117 10.69 9.24 35.49
CA ILE A 117 9.80 8.06 35.55
C ILE A 117 10.36 7.04 36.55
N TYR A 118 9.50 6.56 37.44
CA TYR A 118 9.82 5.61 38.52
C TYR A 118 9.16 4.24 38.28
N SER A 119 9.57 3.20 39.04
CA SER A 119 9.08 1.82 38.90
C SER A 119 7.56 1.68 38.99
N ASP A 120 6.94 2.54 39.80
CA ASP A 120 5.53 2.41 40.20
C ASP A 120 4.58 3.18 39.25
N SER A 121 5.05 3.46 38.02
CA SER A 121 4.37 4.33 37.03
C SER A 121 4.11 5.77 37.50
N ILE A 122 4.82 6.20 38.55
CA ILE A 122 4.82 7.59 38.99
C ILE A 122 5.70 8.38 38.02
N ARG A 123 5.20 9.55 37.61
CA ARG A 123 5.91 10.52 36.80
C ARG A 123 6.00 11.84 37.55
N VAL A 124 7.19 12.44 37.56
CA VAL A 124 7.41 13.79 38.08
C VAL A 124 7.92 14.65 36.93
N ALA A 125 7.12 15.64 36.53
CA ALA A 125 7.53 16.64 35.55
C ALA A 125 8.25 17.78 36.28
N TYR A 126 9.44 18.13 35.80
CA TYR A 126 10.34 19.06 36.45
C TYR A 126 10.86 20.10 35.45
N ASP A 127 10.88 21.36 35.86
CA ASP A 127 11.53 22.42 35.10
C ASP A 127 12.97 22.60 35.62
N GLU A 128 13.93 22.22 34.79
CA GLU A 128 15.36 22.29 35.08
C GLU A 128 15.85 23.73 35.23
N HIS A 129 15.21 24.69 34.56
CA HIS A 129 15.63 26.08 34.59
C HIS A 129 15.21 26.76 35.89
N SER A 130 13.93 26.64 36.26
CA SER A 130 13.43 27.19 37.52
C SER A 130 13.72 26.31 38.75
N LYS A 131 14.22 25.08 38.53
CA LYS A 131 14.45 24.05 39.55
C LYS A 131 13.20 23.75 40.39
N LYS A 132 12.06 23.59 39.72
CA LYS A 132 10.76 23.35 40.37
C LYS A 132 10.08 22.11 39.80
N CYS A 133 9.45 21.36 40.71
CA CYS A 133 8.51 20.31 40.34
C CYS A 133 7.23 20.98 39.82
N LEU A 134 6.85 20.69 38.58
CA LEU A 134 5.67 21.25 37.92
C LEU A 134 4.42 20.45 38.28
N ARG A 135 4.51 19.13 38.17
CA ARG A 135 3.43 18.19 38.53
C ARG A 135 4.01 16.83 38.90
N LYS A 136 3.25 16.10 39.70
CA LYS A 136 3.46 14.68 39.96
C LYS A 136 2.15 13.97 39.66
N ASP A 137 2.21 13.00 38.78
CA ASP A 137 1.06 12.29 38.26
C ASP A 137 1.32 10.78 38.22
N LYS A 138 0.24 10.02 38.35
CA LYS A 138 0.23 8.57 38.15
C LYS A 138 -0.93 8.21 37.25
N LYS A 139 -0.62 7.53 36.15
CA LYS A 139 -1.65 6.97 35.26
C LYS A 139 -2.07 5.60 35.80
N THR A 140 -3.36 5.43 36.05
CA THR A 140 -3.96 4.16 36.49
C THR A 140 -5.01 3.70 35.49
N ASP A 141 -5.36 2.43 35.57
CA ASP A 141 -6.43 1.79 34.77
C ASP A 141 -6.32 1.97 33.24
N LYS A 142 -5.06 2.07 32.76
CA LYS A 142 -4.74 2.34 31.36
C LYS A 142 -5.14 1.17 30.45
N THR A 143 -6.04 1.44 29.53
CA THR A 143 -6.43 0.52 28.44
C THR A 143 -5.98 1.10 27.11
N SER A 144 -5.39 0.27 26.25
CA SER A 144 -4.92 0.67 24.92
C SER A 144 -5.62 -0.12 23.82
N PHE A 145 -6.04 0.60 22.78
CA PHE A 145 -6.72 0.11 21.60
C PHE A 145 -5.82 0.35 20.40
N ASP A 146 -5.24 -0.74 19.89
CA ASP A 146 -4.27 -0.70 18.82
C ASP A 146 -4.98 -0.78 17.46
N GLN A 147 -4.87 0.25 16.63
CA GLN A 147 -5.46 0.30 15.30
C GLN A 147 -4.37 0.38 14.24
N SER A 148 -4.10 -0.74 13.57
CA SER A 148 -3.24 -0.68 12.40
C SER A 148 -3.98 -0.07 11.22
N THR A 149 -3.28 0.70 10.40
CA THR A 149 -3.88 1.40 9.26
C THR A 149 -3.13 1.09 7.96
N ASN A 150 -3.77 1.39 6.82
CA ASN A 150 -3.12 1.41 5.50
C ASN A 150 -2.43 2.76 5.22
N LEU A 151 -2.28 3.60 6.24
CA LEU A 151 -1.56 4.87 6.17
C LEU A 151 -0.09 4.65 6.51
N ILE A 152 0.72 5.69 6.31
CA ILE A 152 2.17 5.62 6.57
C ILE A 152 2.51 5.40 8.07
N TYR A 153 1.57 5.75 8.96
CA TYR A 153 1.66 5.50 10.40
C TYR A 153 0.41 4.79 10.91
N ASP A 154 0.58 4.02 11.98
CA ASP A 154 -0.52 3.50 12.78
C ASP A 154 -0.87 4.48 13.90
N PHE A 155 -1.96 4.21 14.61
CA PHE A 155 -2.28 4.93 15.82
C PHE A 155 -2.77 4.01 16.93
N ARG A 156 -2.52 4.44 18.16
CA ARG A 156 -3.03 3.82 19.39
C ARG A 156 -3.93 4.82 20.07
N ILE A 157 -5.15 4.41 20.39
CA ILE A 157 -5.98 5.16 21.34
C ILE A 157 -5.77 4.56 22.71
N SER A 158 -5.57 5.39 23.73
CA SER A 158 -5.60 4.95 25.12
C SER A 158 -6.55 5.77 25.95
N THR A 159 -7.14 5.08 26.92
CA THR A 159 -7.98 5.65 27.98
C THR A 159 -7.31 5.33 29.30
N SER A 160 -7.21 6.31 30.20
CA SER A 160 -6.64 6.11 31.54
C SER A 160 -7.19 7.12 32.54
N ILE A 161 -7.03 6.82 33.82
CA ILE A 161 -7.29 7.76 34.90
C ILE A 161 -5.97 8.42 35.31
N GLU A 162 -5.93 9.75 35.27
CA GLU A 162 -4.78 10.53 35.72
C GLU A 162 -4.99 11.00 37.17
N GLU A 163 -4.24 10.42 38.10
CA GLU A 163 -4.21 10.86 39.49
C GLU A 163 -3.13 11.93 39.69
N LYS A 164 -3.53 13.17 39.98
CA LYS A 164 -2.62 14.29 40.25
C LYS A 164 -2.35 14.43 41.74
N PHE A 165 -1.09 14.46 42.13
CA PHE A 165 -0.69 14.60 43.54
C PHE A 165 -0.68 16.08 43.95
N PRO A 166 -1.19 16.43 45.15
CA PRO A 166 -1.18 17.80 45.63
C PRO A 166 0.25 18.25 46.05
N PRO A 167 0.55 19.56 46.00
CA PRO A 167 1.79 20.12 46.52
C PRO A 167 1.87 20.01 48.06
N PRO A 168 3.08 20.09 48.67
CA PRO A 168 4.37 20.36 48.04
C PRO A 168 4.91 19.17 47.26
N LEU A 169 5.39 19.44 46.05
CA LEU A 169 6.02 18.44 45.20
C LEU A 169 7.52 18.45 45.42
N SER A 170 8.13 17.28 45.54
CA SER A 170 9.57 17.08 45.58
C SER A 170 9.97 16.09 44.48
N LEU A 171 11.23 16.15 44.04
CA LEU A 171 11.81 15.23 43.08
C LEU A 171 12.52 14.09 43.83
N PRO A 172 11.94 12.87 43.91
CA PRO A 172 12.56 11.77 44.63
C PRO A 172 13.83 11.25 43.92
N PRO A 173 14.84 10.75 44.65
CA PRO A 173 15.92 9.98 44.04
C PRO A 173 15.42 8.63 43.49
N GLY A 174 16.21 7.97 42.65
CA GLY A 174 15.92 6.59 42.19
C GLY A 174 14.96 6.50 40.99
N TYR A 175 14.94 7.51 40.11
CA TYR A 175 14.24 7.40 38.83
C TYR A 175 14.93 6.36 37.93
N ILE A 176 14.15 5.72 37.05
CA ILE A 176 14.64 4.68 36.15
C ILE A 176 14.94 5.27 34.77
N ILE A 177 14.12 6.21 34.34
CA ILE A 177 14.21 6.84 33.01
C ILE A 177 14.03 8.35 33.16
N ARG A 178 14.89 9.11 32.48
CA ARG A 178 14.76 10.56 32.33
C ARG A 178 14.44 10.90 30.87
N ARG A 179 13.42 11.73 30.67
CA ARG A 179 12.97 12.17 29.33
C ARG A 179 12.93 13.69 29.29
N GLU A 180 13.84 14.31 28.55
CA GLU A 180 13.81 15.75 28.29
C GLU A 180 12.84 16.01 27.14
N LYS A 181 11.86 16.89 27.34
CA LYS A 181 10.76 17.13 26.40
C LYS A 181 10.68 18.59 26.00
N GLN A 182 10.58 18.81 24.69
CA GLN A 182 10.22 20.10 24.10
C GLN A 182 8.90 19.90 23.35
N ARG A 183 7.81 20.44 23.89
CA ARG A 183 6.44 20.23 23.39
C ARG A 183 5.89 21.52 22.76
N TYR A 184 5.19 21.36 21.65
CA TYR A 184 4.42 22.38 20.96
C TYR A 184 2.95 21.94 20.93
N THR A 185 2.10 22.63 21.69
CA THR A 185 0.68 22.29 21.86
C THR A 185 -0.18 23.20 20.99
N PHE A 186 -0.94 22.61 20.07
CA PHE A 186 -1.96 23.26 19.26
C PHE A 186 -3.33 22.94 19.84
N THR A 187 -4.19 23.95 20.05
CA THR A 187 -5.52 23.75 20.66
C THR A 187 -6.60 23.93 19.60
N GLU A 188 -7.50 22.96 19.51
CA GLU A 188 -8.72 23.03 18.72
C GLU A 188 -9.94 22.99 19.67
N ASP A 189 -11.16 22.97 19.14
CA ASP A 189 -12.38 23.12 19.96
C ASP A 189 -12.62 21.96 20.95
N GLN A 190 -12.30 20.73 20.54
CA GLN A 190 -12.63 19.50 21.28
C GLN A 190 -11.40 18.72 21.79
N TRP A 191 -10.21 19.08 21.33
CA TRP A 191 -8.97 18.39 21.65
C TRP A 191 -7.76 19.31 21.49
N LYS A 192 -6.61 18.85 21.98
CA LYS A 192 -5.30 19.45 21.71
C LYS A 192 -4.40 18.46 20.95
N ILE A 193 -3.50 18.99 20.16
CA ILE A 193 -2.47 18.23 19.43
C ILE A 193 -1.10 18.64 19.98
N ASP A 194 -0.36 17.67 20.51
CA ASP A 194 0.96 17.84 21.08
C ASP A 194 2.03 17.26 20.16
N LEU A 195 2.87 18.13 19.62
CA LEU A 195 4.09 17.76 18.91
C LEU A 195 5.27 17.85 19.88
N THR A 196 5.83 16.69 20.27
CA THR A 196 6.88 16.63 21.30
C THR A 196 8.17 16.03 20.77
N LYS A 197 9.25 16.82 20.83
CA LYS A 197 10.61 16.30 20.69
C LYS A 197 11.07 15.76 22.05
N VAL A 198 11.53 14.52 22.09
CA VAL A 198 11.92 13.82 23.32
C VAL A 198 13.35 13.30 23.20
N ILE A 199 14.17 13.59 24.20
CA ILE A 199 15.49 12.97 24.36
C ILE A 199 15.42 12.03 25.57
N VAL A 200 15.62 10.74 25.32
CA VAL A 200 15.57 9.70 26.36
C VAL A 200 17.00 9.37 26.81
N ARG A 201 17.24 9.44 28.11
CA ARG A 201 18.49 9.00 28.75
C ARG A 201 18.18 7.88 29.75
N PRO A 202 18.57 6.62 29.47
CA PRO A 202 18.47 5.52 30.43
C PRO A 202 19.59 5.60 31.46
N ASP A 203 19.28 5.89 32.73
CA ASP A 203 20.22 6.12 33.86
C ASP A 203 21.29 7.22 33.64
N PHE A 204 21.86 7.74 34.74
CA PHE A 204 22.83 8.84 34.77
C PHE A 204 24.11 8.59 33.94
N ASN A 205 24.46 7.32 33.73
CA ASN A 205 25.74 6.92 33.12
C ASN A 205 25.65 6.54 31.63
N ALA A 206 24.46 6.50 31.02
CA ALA A 206 24.37 6.09 29.62
C ALA A 206 24.88 7.16 28.67
N THR A 207 25.81 6.75 27.80
CA THR A 207 26.33 7.54 26.67
C THR A 207 25.41 7.55 25.45
N VAL A 208 24.36 6.72 25.43
CA VAL A 208 23.48 6.55 24.27
C VAL A 208 22.17 7.30 24.51
N GLU A 209 22.00 8.42 23.80
CA GLU A 209 20.76 9.19 23.76
C GLU A 209 19.86 8.69 22.64
N GLN A 210 18.57 8.49 22.93
CA GLN A 210 17.57 8.22 21.90
C GLN A 210 16.70 9.46 21.70
N GLU A 211 16.71 10.01 20.48
CA GLU A 211 15.84 11.11 20.08
C GLU A 211 14.55 10.55 19.44
N LEU A 212 13.39 11.02 19.91
CA LEU A 212 12.05 10.62 19.45
C LEU A 212 11.22 11.87 19.13
N TYR A 213 10.36 11.77 18.13
CA TYR A 213 9.47 12.85 17.68
C TYR A 213 8.03 12.37 17.83
N GLU A 214 7.44 12.56 19.01
CA GLU A 214 6.10 12.08 19.36
C GLU A 214 5.02 13.04 18.85
N VAL A 215 3.88 12.45 18.46
CA VAL A 215 2.64 13.17 18.12
C VAL A 215 1.51 12.54 18.90
N GLU A 216 0.89 13.36 19.75
CA GLU A 216 -0.22 12.97 20.62
C GLU A 216 -1.40 13.91 20.34
N ILE A 217 -2.62 13.38 20.38
CA ILE A 217 -3.86 14.17 20.32
C ILE A 217 -4.73 13.75 21.50
N GLU A 218 -5.25 14.70 22.25
CA GLU A 218 -5.92 14.43 23.53
C GLU A 218 -7.27 15.14 23.57
N LEU A 219 -8.34 14.38 23.83
CA LEU A 219 -9.68 14.94 24.01
C LEU A 219 -9.77 15.72 25.31
N PHE A 220 -10.45 16.86 25.27
CA PHE A 220 -10.77 17.60 26.48
C PHE A 220 -11.86 16.88 27.29
N PRO A 221 -11.73 16.77 28.62
CA PRO A 221 -12.79 16.22 29.49
C PRO A 221 -14.13 16.92 29.29
N GLU A 222 -14.12 18.24 29.02
CA GLU A 222 -15.30 19.06 28.76
C GLU A 222 -16.05 18.62 27.50
N ALA A 223 -15.33 18.18 26.46
CA ALA A 223 -15.94 17.66 25.23
C ALA A 223 -16.67 16.33 25.49
N ILE A 224 -16.10 15.48 26.34
CA ILE A 224 -16.74 14.23 26.78
C ILE A 224 -17.97 14.55 27.65
N GLN A 225 -17.85 15.51 28.56
CA GLN A 225 -18.94 15.93 29.45
C GLN A 225 -20.13 16.53 28.70
N ALA A 226 -19.89 17.19 27.56
CA ALA A 226 -20.94 17.72 26.69
C ALA A 226 -21.80 16.62 26.02
N CYS A 227 -21.31 15.39 25.95
CA CYS A 227 -22.04 14.27 25.36
C CYS A 227 -23.08 13.71 26.35
N GLN A 228 -24.36 14.02 26.12
CA GLN A 228 -25.46 13.53 26.97
C GLN A 228 -25.96 12.14 26.57
N GLU A 229 -25.76 11.76 25.30
CA GLU A 229 -26.24 10.49 24.73
C GLU A 229 -25.11 9.68 24.09
N LYS A 230 -25.31 8.36 24.01
CA LYS A 230 -24.35 7.44 23.37
C LYS A 230 -24.07 7.81 21.90
N THR A 231 -25.08 8.33 21.20
CA THR A 231 -25.00 8.85 19.83
C THR A 231 -24.02 10.02 19.74
N SER A 232 -24.17 11.04 20.58
CA SER A 232 -23.27 12.21 20.61
C SER A 232 -21.82 11.84 20.91
N LEU A 233 -21.58 10.87 21.81
CA LEU A 233 -20.23 10.38 22.09
C LEU A 233 -19.64 9.60 20.91
N THR A 234 -20.48 8.87 20.17
CA THR A 234 -20.07 8.16 18.95
C THR A 234 -19.64 9.15 17.86
N GLU A 235 -20.39 10.24 17.68
CA GLU A 235 -20.04 11.32 16.74
C GLU A 235 -18.71 11.99 17.12
N LEU A 236 -18.53 12.38 18.40
CA LEU A 236 -17.28 12.96 18.90
C LEU A 236 -16.07 12.04 18.65
N LEU A 237 -16.20 10.75 18.93
CA LEU A 237 -15.10 9.80 18.72
C LEU A 237 -14.81 9.55 17.23
N ASN A 238 -15.83 9.62 16.36
CA ASN A 238 -15.62 9.57 14.92
C ASN A 238 -14.85 10.81 14.43
N ASP A 239 -15.21 12.00 14.90
CA ASP A 239 -14.51 13.25 14.57
C ASP A 239 -13.06 13.21 15.08
N PHE A 240 -12.84 12.74 16.30
CA PHE A 240 -11.52 12.53 16.86
C PHE A 240 -10.67 11.55 16.03
N LEU A 241 -11.26 10.43 15.59
CA LEU A 241 -10.58 9.48 14.71
C LEU A 241 -10.27 10.07 13.34
N ASN A 242 -11.16 10.88 12.80
CA ASN A 242 -10.95 11.58 11.55
C ASN A 242 -9.82 12.61 11.68
N ALA A 243 -9.72 13.30 12.82
CA ALA A 243 -8.61 14.20 13.13
C ALA A 243 -7.27 13.45 13.19
N ILE A 244 -7.19 12.31 13.91
CA ILE A 244 -5.99 11.45 13.96
C ILE A 244 -5.56 11.03 12.54
N LYS A 245 -6.49 10.52 11.74
CA LYS A 245 -6.22 10.11 10.35
C LYS A 245 -5.79 11.32 9.50
N GLY A 246 -6.41 12.48 9.71
CA GLY A 246 -6.06 13.75 9.06
C GLY A 246 -4.61 14.13 9.27
N LEU A 247 -4.09 14.03 10.50
CA LEU A 247 -2.68 14.29 10.81
C LEU A 247 -1.73 13.40 10.01
N THR A 248 -2.04 12.11 9.89
CA THR A 248 -1.22 11.18 9.09
C THR A 248 -1.33 11.41 7.58
N ASN A 249 -2.46 11.92 7.10
CA ASN A 249 -2.68 12.22 5.68
C ASN A 249 -1.92 13.47 5.22
N ILE A 250 -1.72 14.46 6.10
CA ILE A 250 -0.93 15.66 5.78
C ILE A 250 0.49 15.30 5.33
N VAL A 251 1.06 14.26 5.93
CA VAL A 251 2.44 13.82 5.68
C VAL A 251 2.52 12.77 4.57
N LYS A 252 1.39 12.18 4.17
CA LYS A 252 1.37 11.15 3.14
C LYS A 252 1.65 11.77 1.77
N ASN A 253 2.75 11.37 1.14
CA ASN A 253 2.89 11.53 -0.31
C ASN A 253 1.81 10.67 -0.96
N GLY A 254 0.77 11.32 -1.50
CA GLY A 254 -0.45 10.69 -1.96
C GLY A 254 -0.20 9.52 -2.91
N GLY A 255 -0.63 8.32 -2.53
CA GLY A 255 -0.89 7.26 -3.50
C GLY A 255 -2.17 7.61 -4.25
N GLU A 256 -2.06 7.98 -5.52
CA GLU A 256 -3.16 8.47 -6.37
C GLU A 256 -4.27 7.43 -6.64
N THR A 257 -4.04 6.16 -6.29
CA THR A 257 -4.92 5.03 -6.66
C THR A 257 -5.93 4.64 -5.58
N SER A 258 -6.42 5.59 -4.78
CA SER A 258 -7.55 5.32 -3.87
C SER A 258 -8.84 5.96 -4.37
N PHE A 259 -9.96 5.27 -4.15
CA PHE A 259 -11.31 5.70 -4.51
C PHE A 259 -12.19 5.80 -3.24
N PRO A 260 -11.86 6.70 -2.30
CA PRO A 260 -12.58 6.81 -1.03
C PRO A 260 -14.06 7.18 -1.19
N GLU A 261 -14.45 7.76 -2.33
CA GLU A 261 -15.83 8.08 -2.66
C GLU A 261 -16.69 6.84 -2.99
N ILE A 262 -16.07 5.68 -3.27
CA ILE A 262 -16.80 4.44 -3.55
C ILE A 262 -16.89 3.66 -2.24
N SER A 263 -18.11 3.54 -1.71
CA SER A 263 -18.39 2.69 -0.55
C SER A 263 -18.31 1.21 -0.95
N LEU A 264 -17.31 0.51 -0.41
CA LEU A 264 -16.97 -0.88 -0.69
C LEU A 264 -16.92 -1.69 0.59
N ASP A 265 -17.89 -2.59 0.77
CA ASP A 265 -17.93 -3.50 1.90
C ASP A 265 -17.30 -4.84 1.51
N LYS A 266 -16.15 -5.17 2.08
CA LYS A 266 -15.50 -6.47 1.83
C LYS A 266 -16.40 -7.59 2.33
N VAL A 267 -16.71 -8.56 1.46
CA VAL A 267 -17.52 -9.73 1.80
C VAL A 267 -16.72 -10.63 2.75
N GLY A 268 -17.04 -10.57 4.04
CA GLY A 268 -16.42 -11.39 5.08
C GLY A 268 -17.15 -12.70 5.39
N ASN A 269 -18.43 -12.82 5.00
CA ASN A 269 -19.20 -14.06 5.21
C ASN A 269 -18.66 -15.17 4.29
N VAL A 270 -18.19 -16.26 4.89
CA VAL A 270 -17.55 -17.38 4.19
C VAL A 270 -18.49 -18.05 3.18
N SER A 271 -19.76 -18.25 3.54
CA SER A 271 -20.75 -18.88 2.65
C SER A 271 -21.02 -18.01 1.43
N GLU A 272 -21.19 -16.70 1.65
CA GLU A 272 -21.44 -15.75 0.56
C GLU A 272 -20.21 -15.60 -0.34
N PHE A 273 -19.01 -15.54 0.25
CA PHE A 273 -17.75 -15.53 -0.49
C PHE A 273 -17.64 -16.73 -1.45
N TYR A 274 -17.90 -17.95 -0.97
CA TYR A 274 -17.85 -19.14 -1.81
C TYR A 274 -18.94 -19.16 -2.89
N ARG A 275 -20.15 -18.69 -2.56
CA ARG A 275 -21.25 -18.55 -3.54
C ARG A 275 -20.87 -17.61 -4.68
N LEU A 276 -20.35 -16.43 -4.37
CA LEU A 276 -19.92 -15.45 -5.38
C LEU A 276 -18.76 -15.98 -6.23
N ARG A 277 -17.83 -16.71 -5.61
CA ARG A 277 -16.74 -17.39 -6.31
C ARG A 277 -17.25 -18.41 -7.31
N ASP A 278 -18.20 -19.24 -6.91
CA ASP A 278 -18.82 -20.23 -7.79
C ASP A 278 -19.58 -19.57 -8.95
N LEU A 279 -20.22 -18.42 -8.71
CA LEU A 279 -20.83 -17.60 -9.78
C LEU A 279 -19.79 -17.11 -10.79
N VAL A 280 -18.63 -16.62 -10.35
CA VAL A 280 -17.56 -16.22 -11.28
C VAL A 280 -17.16 -17.40 -12.16
N PHE A 281 -16.93 -18.59 -11.58
CA PHE A 281 -16.56 -19.77 -12.38
C PHE A 281 -17.69 -20.30 -13.27
N LYS A 282 -18.97 -20.14 -12.87
CA LYS A 282 -20.13 -20.43 -13.72
C LYS A 282 -20.09 -19.61 -15.02
N TYR A 283 -19.64 -18.35 -14.95
CA TYR A 283 -19.53 -17.48 -16.12
C TYR A 283 -18.21 -17.61 -16.89
N ILE A 284 -17.27 -18.42 -16.37
CA ILE A 284 -15.98 -18.76 -17.00
C ILE A 284 -15.78 -20.29 -17.00
N PRO A 285 -16.62 -21.07 -17.69
CA PRO A 285 -16.58 -22.53 -17.63
C PRO A 285 -15.30 -23.13 -18.26
N SER A 286 -14.55 -22.36 -19.04
CA SER A 286 -13.22 -22.74 -19.56
C SER A 286 -12.12 -22.78 -18.49
N ALA A 287 -12.40 -22.28 -17.28
CA ALA A 287 -11.43 -22.29 -16.20
C ALA A 287 -11.27 -23.70 -15.60
N PRO A 288 -10.04 -24.23 -15.50
CA PRO A 288 -9.79 -25.50 -14.85
C PRO A 288 -10.22 -25.49 -13.39
N GLN A 289 -11.06 -26.47 -13.00
CA GLN A 289 -11.62 -26.62 -11.66
C GLN A 289 -10.56 -26.68 -10.54
N ARG A 290 -9.33 -27.15 -10.85
CA ARG A 290 -8.23 -27.28 -9.87
C ARG A 290 -7.63 -25.94 -9.40
N LYS A 291 -8.01 -24.81 -10.02
CA LYS A 291 -7.51 -23.46 -9.69
C LYS A 291 -8.62 -22.53 -9.20
N ASN A 292 -9.64 -23.09 -8.55
CA ASN A 292 -10.84 -22.37 -8.12
C ASN A 292 -10.62 -21.41 -6.94
N ASP A 293 -9.41 -21.33 -6.41
CA ASP A 293 -8.97 -20.42 -5.34
C ASP A 293 -8.20 -19.20 -5.87
N THR A 294 -7.93 -19.14 -7.18
CA THR A 294 -7.17 -18.05 -7.80
C THR A 294 -8.05 -17.22 -8.73
N PHE A 295 -7.79 -15.91 -8.79
CA PHE A 295 -8.48 -15.00 -9.69
C PHE A 295 -8.36 -15.50 -11.15
N PRO A 296 -9.49 -15.78 -11.84
CA PRO A 296 -9.46 -16.47 -13.13
C PRO A 296 -9.23 -15.54 -14.35
N GLY A 297 -9.12 -14.23 -14.13
CA GLY A 297 -9.04 -13.27 -15.24
C GLY A 297 -7.79 -13.42 -16.12
N SER A 298 -7.91 -13.05 -17.40
CA SER A 298 -6.79 -13.08 -18.36
C SER A 298 -5.62 -12.21 -17.92
N MET A 299 -4.39 -12.72 -17.98
CA MET A 299 -3.18 -12.04 -17.55
C MET A 299 -2.21 -11.90 -18.74
N PRO A 300 -1.86 -10.66 -19.16
CA PRO A 300 -0.94 -10.42 -20.26
C PRO A 300 0.52 -10.76 -19.90
N VAL A 301 1.26 -11.28 -20.89
CA VAL A 301 2.71 -11.45 -20.86
C VAL A 301 3.42 -10.23 -21.46
N ASN A 302 4.69 -10.01 -21.13
CA ASN A 302 5.46 -8.88 -21.66
C ASN A 302 5.63 -9.02 -23.18
N PHE A 303 5.34 -7.96 -23.91
CA PHE A 303 5.65 -7.83 -25.32
C PHE A 303 7.15 -7.57 -25.49
N GLY A 304 7.75 -8.25 -26.46
CA GLY A 304 9.18 -8.16 -26.76
C GLY A 304 9.42 -8.42 -28.25
N LYS A 305 10.65 -8.19 -28.71
CA LYS A 305 11.02 -8.22 -30.13
C LYS A 305 10.65 -9.53 -30.83
N LYS A 306 10.75 -10.66 -30.13
CA LYS A 306 10.39 -11.99 -30.63
C LYS A 306 8.92 -12.13 -31.04
N TYR A 307 8.03 -11.25 -30.59
CA TYR A 307 6.60 -11.32 -30.87
C TYR A 307 6.12 -10.41 -32.01
N PHE A 308 7.01 -9.61 -32.64
CA PHE A 308 6.61 -8.76 -33.77
C PHE A 308 5.97 -9.57 -34.89
N ILE A 309 6.67 -10.58 -35.41
CA ILE A 309 6.18 -11.41 -36.52
C ILE A 309 4.84 -12.05 -36.17
N HIS A 310 4.68 -12.52 -34.92
CA HIS A 310 3.43 -13.10 -34.46
C HIS A 310 2.29 -12.07 -34.50
N VAL A 311 2.48 -10.88 -33.92
CA VAL A 311 1.45 -9.83 -33.92
C VAL A 311 1.19 -9.29 -35.33
N GLN A 312 2.20 -9.18 -36.19
CA GLN A 312 2.07 -8.75 -37.59
C GLN A 312 1.26 -9.75 -38.44
N ASN A 313 1.40 -11.05 -38.20
CA ASN A 313 0.65 -12.09 -38.93
C ASN A 313 -0.78 -12.32 -38.46
N ASN A 314 -1.14 -11.88 -37.24
CA ASN A 314 -2.43 -12.22 -36.62
C ASN A 314 -3.32 -10.99 -36.41
N GLU A 315 -4.63 -11.18 -36.30
CA GLU A 315 -5.55 -10.08 -36.02
C GLU A 315 -5.48 -9.69 -34.53
N TYR A 316 -5.09 -8.44 -34.28
CA TYR A 316 -4.98 -7.86 -32.94
C TYR A 316 -5.72 -6.53 -32.86
N PHE A 317 -6.32 -6.30 -31.70
CA PHE A 317 -6.76 -4.99 -31.27
C PHE A 317 -5.75 -4.42 -30.27
N VAL A 318 -5.54 -3.12 -30.33
CA VAL A 318 -4.66 -2.37 -29.44
C VAL A 318 -5.47 -1.38 -28.62
N SER A 319 -5.10 -1.26 -27.36
CA SER A 319 -5.62 -0.24 -26.44
C SER A 319 -4.48 0.28 -25.56
N ASP A 320 -4.68 1.43 -24.92
CA ASP A 320 -3.74 1.93 -23.92
C ASP A 320 -3.59 0.91 -22.77
N LYS A 321 -2.44 0.88 -22.11
CA LYS A 321 -2.30 0.19 -20.85
C LYS A 321 -2.58 1.17 -19.72
N THR A 322 -3.87 1.27 -19.43
CA THR A 322 -4.44 2.00 -18.31
C THR A 322 -3.67 1.77 -17.00
N ASP A 323 -3.35 2.86 -16.31
CA ASP A 323 -2.75 2.85 -14.97
C ASP A 323 -3.86 3.02 -13.93
N GLY A 324 -4.37 1.90 -13.41
CA GLY A 324 -5.53 1.87 -12.52
C GLY A 324 -5.56 0.63 -11.62
N ILE A 325 -6.77 0.32 -11.13
CA ILE A 325 -7.03 -0.93 -10.39
C ILE A 325 -7.97 -1.81 -11.19
N ARG A 326 -7.48 -2.99 -11.60
CA ARG A 326 -8.32 -4.00 -12.23
C ARG A 326 -9.38 -4.53 -11.28
N TYR A 327 -10.62 -4.57 -11.77
CA TYR A 327 -11.72 -5.28 -11.14
C TYR A 327 -12.54 -6.04 -12.17
N MET A 328 -13.09 -7.18 -11.79
CA MET A 328 -14.32 -7.65 -12.43
C MET A 328 -15.53 -7.04 -11.73
N LEU A 329 -16.55 -6.67 -12.50
CA LEU A 329 -17.85 -6.26 -11.99
C LEU A 329 -18.82 -7.43 -12.15
N LEU A 330 -19.20 -8.04 -11.03
CA LEU A 330 -20.18 -9.11 -10.93
C LEU A 330 -21.52 -8.51 -10.49
N ILE A 331 -22.59 -8.78 -11.24
CA ILE A 331 -23.95 -8.37 -10.89
C ILE A 331 -24.79 -9.64 -10.73
N ASP A 332 -25.39 -9.75 -9.55
CA ASP A 332 -26.26 -10.84 -9.13
C ASP A 332 -27.56 -10.26 -8.54
N HIS A 333 -28.57 -11.11 -8.34
CA HIS A 333 -29.84 -10.72 -7.71
C HIS A 333 -29.65 -10.15 -6.29
N THR A 334 -28.55 -10.50 -5.59
CA THR A 334 -28.22 -9.99 -4.26
C THR A 334 -27.53 -8.63 -4.27
N GLY A 335 -27.01 -8.17 -5.41
CA GLY A 335 -26.31 -6.90 -5.51
C GLY A 335 -25.21 -6.84 -6.57
N CYS A 336 -24.41 -5.77 -6.50
CA CYS A 336 -23.25 -5.54 -7.35
C CYS A 336 -21.96 -5.69 -6.55
N TYR A 337 -20.97 -6.36 -7.15
CA TYR A 337 -19.72 -6.70 -6.49
C TYR A 337 -18.53 -6.37 -7.40
N LEU A 338 -17.52 -5.69 -6.85
CA LEU A 338 -16.19 -5.63 -7.46
C LEU A 338 -15.35 -6.81 -6.98
N VAL A 339 -14.64 -7.44 -7.90
CA VAL A 339 -13.74 -8.56 -7.64
C VAL A 339 -12.32 -8.14 -8.00
N ASP A 340 -11.44 -8.08 -7.02
CA ASP A 340 -10.06 -7.63 -7.24
C ASP A 340 -9.14 -8.76 -7.72
N ARG A 341 -7.88 -8.42 -8.03
CA ARG A 341 -6.87 -9.39 -8.47
C ARG A 341 -6.43 -10.39 -7.39
N LYS A 342 -6.72 -10.14 -6.11
CA LYS A 342 -6.53 -11.09 -5.01
C LYS A 342 -7.70 -12.07 -4.88
N PHE A 343 -8.73 -11.90 -5.71
CA PHE A 343 -9.98 -12.63 -5.70
C PHE A 343 -10.83 -12.36 -4.45
N ASP A 344 -10.66 -11.16 -3.87
CA ASP A 344 -11.56 -10.64 -2.84
C ASP A 344 -12.79 -9.99 -3.48
N PHE A 345 -13.93 -10.09 -2.80
CA PHE A 345 -15.21 -9.54 -3.23
C PHE A 345 -15.59 -8.34 -2.37
N TYR A 346 -16.05 -7.27 -3.02
CA TYR A 346 -16.49 -6.04 -2.36
C TYR A 346 -17.87 -5.67 -2.86
N GLN A 347 -18.86 -5.66 -1.97
CA GLN A 347 -20.21 -5.21 -2.31
C GLN A 347 -20.19 -3.69 -2.51
N ILE A 348 -20.81 -3.23 -3.58
CA ILE A 348 -20.90 -1.82 -3.93
C ILE A 348 -22.25 -1.29 -3.48
N GLN A 349 -22.25 -0.23 -2.68
CA GLN A 349 -23.48 0.44 -2.27
C GLN A 349 -23.94 1.46 -3.33
N GLY A 350 -25.25 1.66 -3.47
CA GLY A 350 -25.84 2.68 -4.35
C GLY A 350 -25.92 2.32 -5.84
N PHE A 351 -25.77 1.03 -6.20
CA PHE A 351 -25.83 0.55 -7.58
C PHE A 351 -27.00 -0.39 -7.88
N ASP A 352 -28.10 -0.33 -7.12
CA ASP A 352 -29.30 -1.16 -7.31
C ASP A 352 -29.88 -1.06 -8.74
N ILE A 353 -29.66 0.08 -9.40
CA ILE A 353 -30.04 0.29 -10.80
C ILE A 353 -29.32 -0.67 -11.75
N LEU A 354 -28.07 -1.07 -11.48
CA LEU A 354 -27.35 -2.04 -12.30
C LEU A 354 -27.95 -3.44 -12.17
N VAL A 355 -28.38 -3.82 -10.97
CA VAL A 355 -29.15 -5.06 -10.75
C VAL A 355 -30.42 -5.03 -11.59
N THR A 356 -31.12 -3.89 -11.63
CA THR A 356 -32.34 -3.74 -12.44
C THR A 356 -32.07 -3.79 -13.95
N LEU A 357 -31.00 -3.15 -14.44
CA LEU A 357 -30.71 -3.02 -15.87
C LEU A 357 -30.07 -4.27 -16.48
N PHE A 358 -29.09 -4.83 -15.78
CA PHE A 358 -28.28 -5.95 -16.25
C PHE A 358 -28.67 -7.28 -15.62
N GLY A 359 -29.43 -7.28 -14.54
CA GLY A 359 -29.95 -8.49 -13.92
C GLY A 359 -28.87 -9.42 -13.39
N GLU A 360 -29.32 -10.57 -12.91
CA GLU A 360 -28.48 -11.68 -12.51
C GLU A 360 -27.63 -12.18 -13.69
N GLY A 361 -26.37 -12.50 -13.38
CA GLY A 361 -25.49 -13.21 -14.26
C GLY A 361 -24.76 -12.35 -15.27
N THR A 362 -24.43 -11.13 -14.88
CA THR A 362 -23.54 -10.25 -15.62
C THR A 362 -22.15 -10.22 -14.99
N LEU A 363 -21.12 -10.50 -15.79
CA LEU A 363 -19.72 -10.47 -15.39
C LEU A 363 -18.88 -9.72 -16.43
N LEU A 364 -18.35 -8.56 -16.03
CA LEU A 364 -17.56 -7.67 -16.87
C LEU A 364 -16.13 -7.58 -16.31
N ASP A 365 -15.11 -7.50 -17.16
CA ASP A 365 -13.71 -7.31 -16.77
C ASP A 365 -13.26 -5.91 -17.18
N GLY A 366 -12.67 -5.17 -16.24
CA GLY A 366 -12.38 -3.76 -16.44
C GLY A 366 -11.31 -3.20 -15.51
N GLU A 367 -11.02 -1.91 -15.71
CA GLU A 367 -10.05 -1.15 -14.92
C GLU A 367 -10.75 0.07 -14.31
N MET A 368 -10.65 0.24 -12.99
CA MET A 368 -11.07 1.46 -12.31
C MET A 368 -9.96 2.51 -12.38
N VAL A 369 -10.29 3.70 -12.88
CA VAL A 369 -9.38 4.85 -12.97
C VAL A 369 -10.03 6.11 -12.45
N ARG A 370 -9.20 7.09 -12.08
CA ARG A 370 -9.66 8.45 -11.82
C ARG A 370 -9.58 9.27 -13.10
N ASN A 371 -10.71 9.84 -13.52
CA ASN A 371 -10.72 10.75 -14.64
C ASN A 371 -9.99 12.05 -14.24
N LEU A 372 -8.92 12.40 -14.94
CA LEU A 372 -8.08 13.54 -14.56
C LEU A 372 -8.77 14.89 -14.76
N GLN A 373 -9.79 14.95 -15.61
CA GLN A 373 -10.56 16.17 -15.90
C GLN A 373 -11.76 16.32 -14.96
N THR A 374 -12.61 15.29 -14.84
CA THR A 374 -13.82 15.36 -13.99
C THR A 374 -13.55 15.00 -12.53
N LYS A 375 -12.37 14.45 -12.23
CA LYS A 375 -11.95 13.88 -10.93
C LYS A 375 -12.81 12.72 -10.43
N ARG A 376 -13.85 12.30 -11.16
CA ARG A 376 -14.69 11.14 -10.84
C ARG A 376 -14.01 9.81 -11.17
N ALA A 377 -14.39 8.78 -10.45
CA ALA A 377 -14.02 7.41 -10.76
C ALA A 377 -14.73 6.91 -12.03
N ASN A 378 -13.99 6.20 -12.88
CA ASN A 378 -14.46 5.62 -14.14
C ASN A 378 -14.07 4.14 -14.17
N PHE A 379 -15.04 3.25 -14.35
CA PHE A 379 -14.81 1.84 -14.61
C PHE A 379 -14.78 1.59 -16.13
N LEU A 380 -13.59 1.30 -16.66
CA LEU A 380 -13.33 1.06 -18.08
C LEU A 380 -13.40 -0.44 -18.39
N ILE A 381 -14.53 -0.89 -18.91
CA ILE A 381 -14.75 -2.29 -19.32
C ILE A 381 -13.87 -2.59 -20.54
N PHE A 382 -13.02 -3.60 -20.43
CA PHE A 382 -12.20 -4.07 -21.54
C PHE A 382 -12.55 -5.49 -22.02
N ASP A 383 -13.32 -6.27 -21.25
CA ASP A 383 -13.88 -7.54 -21.68
C ASP A 383 -15.25 -7.83 -21.03
N VAL A 384 -16.02 -8.76 -21.62
CA VAL A 384 -17.35 -9.19 -21.17
C VAL A 384 -17.47 -10.69 -21.24
N LEU A 385 -17.82 -11.32 -20.12
CA LEU A 385 -17.85 -12.78 -19.99
C LEU A 385 -19.28 -13.29 -19.97
N SER A 386 -20.18 -12.56 -19.30
CA SER A 386 -21.61 -12.80 -19.36
C SER A 386 -22.43 -11.51 -19.20
N VAL A 387 -23.63 -11.51 -19.76
CA VAL A 387 -24.65 -10.47 -19.57
C VAL A 387 -26.00 -11.18 -19.44
N LYS A 388 -26.77 -10.94 -18.38
CA LYS A 388 -28.10 -11.56 -18.17
C LYS A 388 -28.08 -13.10 -18.30
N ASN A 389 -27.08 -13.77 -17.71
CA ASN A 389 -26.82 -15.21 -17.84
C ASN A 389 -26.50 -15.73 -19.25
N GLU A 390 -26.43 -14.89 -20.28
CA GLU A 390 -25.89 -15.27 -21.58
C GLU A 390 -24.35 -15.25 -21.51
N LEU A 391 -23.70 -16.34 -21.92
CA LEU A 391 -22.24 -16.42 -21.95
C LEU A 391 -21.68 -15.83 -23.25
N HIS A 392 -20.74 -14.89 -23.13
CA HIS A 392 -20.05 -14.26 -24.25
C HIS A 392 -18.58 -14.71 -24.38
N HIS A 393 -18.04 -15.42 -23.39
CA HIS A 393 -16.61 -15.77 -23.34
C HIS A 393 -16.10 -16.55 -24.57
N GLN A 394 -16.96 -17.34 -25.24
CA GLN A 394 -16.58 -18.12 -26.43
C GLN A 394 -16.58 -17.29 -27.73
N LYS A 395 -17.23 -16.12 -27.72
CA LYS A 395 -17.30 -15.22 -28.88
C LYS A 395 -15.92 -14.58 -29.12
N LEU A 396 -15.63 -14.14 -30.34
CA LEU A 396 -14.38 -13.43 -30.65
C LEU A 396 -14.36 -12.05 -29.97
N LEU A 397 -13.18 -11.49 -29.74
CA LEU A 397 -13.03 -10.18 -29.08
C LEU A 397 -13.89 -9.11 -29.75
N LYS A 398 -13.91 -9.05 -31.09
CA LYS A 398 -14.72 -8.09 -31.84
C LYS A 398 -16.21 -8.11 -31.44
N ASP A 399 -16.77 -9.30 -31.24
CA ASP A 399 -18.17 -9.47 -30.86
C ASP A 399 -18.38 -9.09 -29.38
N ARG A 400 -17.42 -9.44 -28.52
CA ARG A 400 -17.43 -9.03 -27.11
C ARG A 400 -17.32 -7.49 -26.95
N LEU A 401 -16.50 -6.83 -27.77
CA LEU A 401 -16.42 -5.36 -27.81
C LEU A 401 -17.73 -4.72 -28.27
N THR A 402 -18.44 -5.36 -29.19
CA THR A 402 -19.78 -4.92 -29.61
C THR A 402 -20.77 -5.01 -28.45
N GLU A 403 -20.72 -6.12 -27.69
CA GLU A 403 -21.56 -6.29 -26.51
C GLU A 403 -21.26 -5.27 -25.40
N ILE A 404 -19.98 -4.94 -25.16
CA ILE A 404 -19.61 -3.84 -24.25
C ILE A 404 -20.26 -2.52 -24.70
N GLY A 405 -20.30 -2.26 -26.00
CA GLY A 405 -21.02 -1.13 -26.58
C GLY A 405 -22.51 -1.12 -26.21
N ASN A 406 -23.17 -2.26 -26.30
CA ASN A 406 -24.59 -2.43 -25.94
C ASN A 406 -24.83 -2.19 -24.44
N VAL A 407 -23.98 -2.77 -23.58
CA VAL A 407 -24.01 -2.58 -22.12
C VAL A 407 -23.91 -1.09 -21.76
N VAL A 408 -22.89 -0.39 -22.29
CA VAL A 408 -22.67 1.03 -22.01
C VAL A 408 -23.78 1.90 -22.59
N SER A 409 -24.31 1.56 -23.77
CA SER A 409 -25.44 2.27 -24.37
C SER A 409 -26.70 2.16 -23.50
N THR A 410 -27.04 0.93 -23.09
CA THR A 410 -28.18 0.65 -22.21
C THR A 410 -28.07 1.44 -20.92
N LEU A 411 -26.88 1.49 -20.33
CA LEU A 411 -26.65 2.27 -19.12
C LEU A 411 -26.90 3.77 -19.34
N ARG A 412 -26.32 4.36 -20.38
CA ARG A 412 -26.47 5.80 -20.68
C ARG A 412 -27.91 6.22 -20.96
N SER A 413 -28.70 5.36 -21.61
CA SER A 413 -30.10 5.64 -21.90
C SER A 413 -31.00 5.60 -20.65
N ASN A 414 -30.60 4.86 -19.62
CA ASN A 414 -31.42 4.64 -18.42
C ASN A 414 -30.91 5.38 -17.17
N LEU A 415 -29.62 5.71 -17.09
CA LEU A 415 -29.08 6.49 -15.98
C LEU A 415 -29.47 7.96 -16.11
N LYS A 416 -30.49 8.35 -15.35
CA LYS A 416 -30.70 9.74 -14.90
C LYS A 416 -30.15 9.99 -13.49
N VAL A 417 -29.55 8.97 -12.88
CA VAL A 417 -29.19 8.91 -11.46
C VAL A 417 -27.67 9.01 -11.32
N ASP A 418 -27.23 9.69 -10.27
CA ASP A 418 -25.82 9.76 -9.89
C ASP A 418 -25.36 8.38 -9.40
N THR A 419 -24.38 7.79 -10.09
CA THR A 419 -23.74 6.53 -9.69
C THR A 419 -22.39 6.81 -9.03
N PRO A 420 -21.93 5.98 -8.07
CA PRO A 420 -20.63 6.18 -7.41
C PRO A 420 -19.43 6.28 -8.37
N PHE A 421 -19.52 5.67 -9.55
CA PHE A 421 -18.56 5.81 -10.65
C PHE A 421 -19.25 5.72 -12.00
N ASP A 422 -18.61 6.25 -13.04
CA ASP A 422 -19.11 6.16 -14.42
C ASP A 422 -18.63 4.85 -15.06
N ILE A 423 -19.49 4.16 -15.81
CA ILE A 423 -19.10 2.96 -16.56
C ILE A 423 -18.94 3.31 -18.03
N LEU A 424 -17.77 3.00 -18.58
CA LEU A 424 -17.41 3.22 -19.97
C LEU A 424 -16.79 1.94 -20.54
N GLY A 425 -16.86 1.74 -21.85
CA GLY A 425 -15.95 0.79 -22.49
C GLY A 425 -14.53 1.33 -22.48
N LYS A 426 -13.53 0.50 -22.73
CA LYS A 426 -12.17 0.92 -23.10
C LYS A 426 -12.09 1.17 -24.60
N SER A 427 -11.16 2.03 -25.05
CA SER A 427 -11.00 2.31 -26.48
C SER A 427 -10.08 1.27 -27.11
N PHE A 428 -10.64 0.45 -28.00
CA PHE A 428 -9.87 -0.48 -28.83
C PHE A 428 -9.78 0.03 -30.27
N GLN A 429 -8.62 -0.17 -30.88
CA GLN A 429 -8.36 0.08 -32.30
C GLN A 429 -7.80 -1.19 -32.93
N LEU A 430 -8.02 -1.42 -34.22
CA LEU A 430 -7.25 -2.45 -34.93
C LEU A 430 -5.75 -2.10 -34.88
N LYS A 431 -4.87 -3.10 -34.81
CA LYS A 431 -3.41 -2.88 -34.74
C LYS A 431 -2.86 -1.98 -35.86
N SER A 432 -3.48 -2.02 -37.05
CA SER A 432 -3.14 -1.16 -38.19
C SER A 432 -3.35 0.33 -37.91
N LYS A 433 -4.15 0.67 -36.90
CA LYS A 433 -4.44 2.03 -36.44
C LYS A 433 -3.71 2.39 -35.15
N ILE A 434 -2.67 1.64 -34.75
CA ILE A 434 -1.90 1.92 -33.52
C ILE A 434 -1.35 3.36 -33.47
N VAL A 435 -1.02 3.94 -34.62
CA VAL A 435 -0.59 5.35 -34.70
C VAL A 435 -1.66 6.31 -34.18
N ASN A 436 -2.94 6.04 -34.44
CA ASN A 436 -4.05 6.85 -33.93
C ASN A 436 -4.25 6.66 -32.43
N LEU A 437 -3.97 5.46 -31.89
CA LEU A 437 -3.96 5.24 -30.45
C LEU A 437 -2.90 6.12 -29.76
N PHE A 438 -1.68 6.15 -30.30
CA PHE A 438 -0.60 6.99 -29.75
C PHE A 438 -0.88 8.50 -29.90
N LYS A 439 -1.63 8.96 -30.90
CA LYS A 439 -2.06 10.37 -31.00
C LYS A 439 -2.92 10.82 -29.82
N ASN A 440 -3.64 9.88 -29.19
CA ASN A 440 -4.47 10.15 -28.01
C ASN A 440 -3.66 10.10 -26.70
N ILE A 441 -2.37 9.76 -26.74
CA ILE A 441 -1.49 9.72 -25.57
C ILE A 441 -0.61 10.97 -25.60
N LYS A 442 -0.83 11.88 -24.64
CA LYS A 442 -0.01 13.08 -24.46
C LYS A 442 1.09 12.78 -23.44
N GLU A 443 2.33 13.06 -23.80
CA GLU A 443 3.49 12.94 -22.91
C GLU A 443 3.84 14.31 -22.31
N TYR A 444 4.02 14.33 -20.99
CA TYR A 444 4.35 15.52 -20.22
C TYR A 444 5.84 15.53 -19.84
N PRO A 445 6.44 16.71 -19.57
CA PRO A 445 7.86 16.82 -19.24
C PRO A 445 8.31 16.02 -18.00
N ASN A 446 7.40 15.72 -17.08
CA ASN A 446 7.65 14.88 -15.91
C ASN A 446 7.71 13.37 -16.22
N GLY A 447 7.44 12.95 -17.47
CA GLY A 447 7.38 11.55 -17.90
C GLY A 447 6.00 10.91 -17.72
N GLU A 448 5.01 11.65 -17.23
CA GLU A 448 3.63 11.17 -17.20
C GLU A 448 3.03 11.16 -18.59
N ARG A 449 2.14 10.19 -18.82
CA ARG A 449 1.48 9.98 -20.10
C ARG A 449 0.01 9.83 -19.86
N VAL A 450 -0.77 10.70 -20.48
CA VAL A 450 -2.22 10.77 -20.31
C VAL A 450 -2.90 10.37 -21.60
N TYR A 451 -3.76 9.36 -21.51
CA TYR A 451 -4.69 9.02 -22.56
C TYR A 451 -5.89 9.95 -22.53
N SER A 452 -6.21 10.59 -23.66
CA SER A 452 -7.40 11.43 -23.81
C SER A 452 -8.04 11.28 -25.19
N ASP A 453 -9.32 10.91 -25.23
CA ASP A 453 -10.14 10.81 -26.45
C ASP A 453 -11.41 11.68 -26.41
N GLY A 454 -11.47 12.62 -25.47
CA GLY A 454 -12.63 13.48 -25.20
C GLY A 454 -13.71 12.84 -24.31
N LYS A 455 -13.69 11.53 -24.09
CA LYS A 455 -14.58 10.84 -23.14
C LYS A 455 -13.81 10.27 -21.95
N ARG A 456 -12.63 9.71 -22.22
CA ARG A 456 -11.70 9.13 -21.26
C ARG A 456 -10.53 10.09 -21.09
N CYS A 457 -10.07 10.30 -19.86
CA CYS A 457 -8.92 11.15 -19.54
C CYS A 457 -8.21 10.59 -18.31
N HIS A 458 -7.11 9.83 -18.48
CA HIS A 458 -6.47 9.07 -17.40
C HIS A 458 -5.01 8.73 -17.72
N ASN A 459 -4.24 8.33 -16.71
CA ASN A 459 -2.85 7.91 -16.87
C ASN A 459 -2.73 6.56 -17.58
N THR A 460 -1.68 6.40 -18.38
CA THR A 460 -1.34 5.15 -19.08
C THR A 460 0.17 4.89 -19.01
N ASP A 461 0.56 3.64 -18.82
CA ASP A 461 1.96 3.21 -18.76
C ASP A 461 2.41 2.41 -20.00
N GLY A 462 1.56 2.28 -21.02
CA GLY A 462 1.91 1.53 -22.22
C GLY A 462 0.74 1.17 -23.14
N ILE A 463 0.82 -0.03 -23.74
CA ILE A 463 -0.12 -0.55 -24.74
C ILE A 463 -0.43 -2.02 -24.46
N ILE A 464 -1.69 -2.43 -24.64
CA ILE A 464 -2.12 -3.83 -24.61
C ILE A 464 -2.45 -4.29 -26.03
N PHE A 465 -1.90 -5.43 -26.43
CA PHE A 465 -2.22 -6.12 -27.68
C PHE A 465 -3.13 -7.30 -27.36
N THR A 466 -4.40 -7.19 -27.70
CA THR A 466 -5.42 -8.21 -27.44
C THR A 466 -5.73 -8.98 -28.72
N PRO A 467 -5.53 -10.30 -28.76
CA PRO A 467 -5.81 -11.11 -29.95
C PRO A 467 -7.33 -11.20 -30.18
N ASN A 468 -7.75 -11.25 -31.45
CA ASN A 468 -9.15 -11.44 -31.79
C ASN A 468 -9.58 -12.92 -31.67
N ILE A 469 -9.58 -13.44 -30.45
CA ILE A 469 -9.94 -14.85 -30.12
C ILE A 469 -10.93 -14.90 -28.96
N ALA A 470 -11.44 -16.09 -28.64
CA ALA A 470 -12.25 -16.35 -27.44
C ALA A 470 -11.48 -16.00 -26.14
N TYR A 471 -12.22 -15.62 -25.10
CA TYR A 471 -11.64 -15.30 -23.79
C TYR A 471 -10.85 -16.50 -23.23
N SER A 472 -9.68 -16.24 -22.68
CA SER A 472 -8.81 -17.26 -22.08
C SER A 472 -8.39 -16.83 -20.69
N ASN A 473 -8.56 -17.70 -19.71
CA ASN A 473 -8.31 -17.45 -18.29
C ASN A 473 -6.81 -17.57 -17.92
N TYR A 474 -6.41 -16.92 -16.82
CA TYR A 474 -5.01 -16.87 -16.32
C TYR A 474 -4.02 -16.29 -17.33
N THR A 475 -2.76 -16.70 -17.29
CA THR A 475 -1.73 -16.23 -18.23
C THR A 475 -2.05 -16.65 -19.67
N VAL A 476 -2.23 -15.65 -20.54
CA VAL A 476 -2.52 -15.87 -21.96
C VAL A 476 -1.28 -15.47 -22.76
N HIS A 477 -0.60 -16.44 -23.36
CA HIS A 477 0.68 -16.24 -24.08
C HIS A 477 0.56 -15.50 -25.41
N THR A 478 -0.67 -15.23 -25.86
CA THR A 478 -1.00 -14.38 -27.02
C THR A 478 -1.55 -13.02 -26.60
N LEU A 479 -1.75 -12.75 -25.31
CA LEU A 479 -2.17 -11.45 -24.81
C LEU A 479 -0.93 -10.69 -24.32
N PHE A 480 -0.57 -9.60 -24.98
CA PHE A 480 0.68 -8.91 -24.70
C PHE A 480 0.49 -7.54 -24.05
N LYS A 481 1.40 -7.17 -23.16
CA LYS A 481 1.56 -5.82 -22.62
C LYS A 481 2.92 -5.26 -22.98
N TRP A 482 2.95 -4.06 -23.54
CA TRP A 482 4.16 -3.25 -23.65
C TRP A 482 4.05 -2.08 -22.67
N LYS A 483 5.17 -1.69 -22.09
CA LYS A 483 5.28 -0.50 -21.24
C LYS A 483 6.40 0.40 -21.75
N TYR A 484 6.26 1.71 -21.51
CA TYR A 484 7.36 2.63 -21.72
C TYR A 484 8.57 2.23 -20.85
N CYS A 485 9.78 2.45 -21.37
CA CYS A 485 11.02 1.99 -20.73
C CYS A 485 11.15 2.49 -19.29
N ASP A 486 10.75 3.75 -19.04
CA ASP A 486 10.76 4.40 -17.72
C ASP A 486 9.72 3.87 -16.73
N LYS A 487 8.76 3.05 -17.19
CA LYS A 487 7.68 2.45 -16.39
C LYS A 487 7.95 1.00 -15.98
N TRP A 488 9.10 0.44 -16.38
CA TRP A 488 9.57 -0.84 -15.85
C TRP A 488 10.20 -0.62 -14.48
N THR A 489 9.62 -1.26 -13.48
CA THR A 489 10.12 -1.24 -12.11
C THR A 489 10.38 -2.66 -11.62
N ILE A 490 11.33 -2.78 -10.72
CA ILE A 490 11.67 -4.00 -10.01
C ILE A 490 11.59 -3.69 -8.53
N ASP A 491 10.88 -4.52 -7.77
CA ASP A 491 10.88 -4.40 -6.32
C ASP A 491 12.08 -5.14 -5.75
N PHE A 492 13.05 -4.42 -5.21
CA PHE A 492 14.20 -5.01 -4.53
C PHE A 492 14.02 -4.93 -3.03
N LYS A 493 14.49 -5.94 -2.32
CA LYS A 493 14.73 -5.78 -0.88
C LYS A 493 15.95 -4.88 -0.70
N VAL A 494 15.86 -3.91 0.18
CA VAL A 494 16.94 -2.97 0.48
C VAL A 494 17.63 -3.37 1.78
N ARG A 495 18.96 -3.38 1.78
CA ARG A 495 19.77 -3.65 2.98
C ARG A 495 20.79 -2.54 3.20
N ASP A 496 20.79 -1.97 4.39
CA ASP A 496 21.86 -1.10 4.86
C ASP A 496 23.00 -1.97 5.42
N ARG A 497 24.20 -1.86 4.85
CA ARG A 497 25.42 -2.54 5.34
C ARG A 497 26.41 -1.58 6.00
N GLY A 498 25.93 -0.45 6.51
CA GLY A 498 26.73 0.54 7.21
C GLY A 498 27.82 1.11 6.29
N GLN A 499 29.08 0.83 6.61
CA GLN A 499 30.22 1.31 5.84
C GLN A 499 30.26 0.81 4.39
N LYS A 500 29.65 -0.34 4.09
CA LYS A 500 29.56 -0.87 2.72
C LYS A 500 28.41 -0.25 1.91
N GLY A 501 27.65 0.68 2.48
CA GLY A 501 26.54 1.33 1.81
C GLY A 501 25.31 0.44 1.67
N TRP A 502 24.45 0.82 0.72
CA TRP A 502 23.13 0.23 0.52
C TRP A 502 23.16 -0.81 -0.60
N TYR A 503 22.48 -1.93 -0.40
CA TYR A 503 22.40 -3.03 -1.37
C TYR A 503 20.96 -3.32 -1.78
N LEU A 504 20.78 -3.71 -3.04
CA LEU A 504 19.54 -4.23 -3.60
C LEU A 504 19.63 -5.75 -3.71
N SER A 505 18.66 -6.45 -3.14
CA SER A 505 18.60 -7.91 -3.10
C SER A 505 17.29 -8.41 -3.72
N CYS A 506 17.37 -9.55 -4.41
CA CYS A 506 16.20 -10.28 -4.93
C CYS A 506 16.06 -11.63 -4.22
N VAL A 507 15.02 -12.37 -4.57
CA VAL A 507 14.77 -13.71 -4.03
C VAL A 507 15.10 -14.76 -5.10
N ALA A 508 16.03 -15.66 -4.81
CA ALA A 508 16.33 -16.82 -5.64
C ALA A 508 15.34 -17.97 -5.38
N ASN A 509 15.57 -19.09 -6.06
CA ASN A 509 14.86 -20.34 -5.76
C ASN A 509 15.08 -20.73 -4.28
N ASP A 510 14.14 -21.45 -3.70
CA ASP A 510 14.12 -21.83 -2.27
C ASP A 510 14.02 -20.65 -1.28
N ASN A 511 13.58 -19.48 -1.75
CA ASN A 511 13.42 -18.26 -0.95
C ASN A 511 14.73 -17.71 -0.35
N ILE A 512 15.87 -18.03 -0.96
CA ILE A 512 17.17 -17.48 -0.55
C ILE A 512 17.31 -16.05 -1.07
N GLU A 513 17.67 -15.11 -0.21
CA GLU A 513 17.89 -13.71 -0.60
C GLU A 513 19.31 -13.51 -1.16
N VAL A 514 19.39 -13.01 -2.39
CA VAL A 514 20.66 -12.79 -3.11
C VAL A 514 20.88 -11.30 -3.31
N ASP A 515 22.03 -10.81 -2.84
CA ASP A 515 22.44 -9.43 -3.12
C ASP A 515 22.80 -9.29 -4.60
N CYS A 516 22.08 -8.43 -5.30
CA CYS A 516 22.30 -8.18 -6.71
C CYS A 516 23.47 -7.20 -6.91
N ARG A 517 23.42 -6.06 -6.21
CA ARG A 517 24.41 -4.98 -6.36
C ARG A 517 24.33 -3.94 -5.25
N GLU A 518 25.40 -3.16 -5.15
CA GLU A 518 25.37 -1.87 -4.45
C GLU A 518 24.50 -0.87 -5.20
N VAL A 519 23.80 -0.04 -4.44
CA VAL A 519 22.94 1.04 -4.92
C VAL A 519 23.78 2.14 -5.59
N ASN A 520 23.39 2.56 -6.79
CA ASN A 520 23.98 3.70 -7.50
C ASN A 520 22.94 4.80 -7.80
N PHE A 521 22.05 5.06 -6.85
CA PHE A 521 21.02 6.09 -6.94
C PHE A 521 21.63 7.50 -6.95
N SER A 522 20.84 8.48 -7.42
CA SER A 522 21.16 9.89 -7.21
C SER A 522 21.16 10.24 -5.71
N ASN A 523 21.81 11.34 -5.32
CA ASN A 523 21.79 11.80 -3.94
C ASN A 523 20.36 12.06 -3.44
N ASP A 524 19.51 12.65 -4.27
CA ASP A 524 18.11 12.93 -3.93
C ASP A 524 17.32 11.65 -3.67
N ASP A 525 17.52 10.63 -4.51
CA ASP A 525 16.88 9.33 -4.37
C ASP A 525 17.41 8.54 -3.16
N LEU A 526 18.71 8.66 -2.83
CA LEU A 526 19.27 8.10 -1.59
C LEU A 526 18.67 8.76 -0.35
N GLN A 527 18.46 10.08 -0.36
CA GLN A 527 17.82 10.77 0.77
C GLN A 527 16.36 10.34 0.94
N LYS A 528 15.62 10.20 -0.17
CA LYS A 528 14.24 9.65 -0.14
C LYS A 528 14.22 8.22 0.43
N LEU A 529 15.12 7.35 -0.04
CA LEU A 529 15.23 5.99 0.50
C LEU A 529 15.51 6.00 2.00
N ARG A 530 16.47 6.81 2.47
CA ARG A 530 16.82 6.90 3.90
C ARG A 530 15.61 7.31 4.75
N ARG A 531 14.84 8.30 4.29
CA ARG A 531 13.60 8.74 4.95
C ARG A 531 12.59 7.60 5.05
N GLU A 532 12.27 6.96 3.92
CA GLU A 532 11.30 5.85 3.89
C GLU A 532 11.78 4.62 4.67
N PHE A 533 13.09 4.34 4.66
CA PHE A 533 13.67 3.23 5.41
C PHE A 533 13.59 3.44 6.93
N GLN A 534 13.73 4.69 7.40
CA GLN A 534 13.50 5.03 8.81
C GLN A 534 12.03 4.89 9.24
N ARG A 535 11.09 5.05 8.30
CA ARG A 535 9.65 4.80 8.50
C ARG A 535 9.30 3.31 8.52
N ALA A 536 10.23 2.40 8.19
CA ALA A 536 9.92 0.99 8.13
C ALA A 536 9.68 0.39 9.52
N ARG A 537 8.55 -0.33 9.67
CA ARG A 537 8.20 -1.10 10.88
C ARG A 537 9.26 -2.16 11.23
N ASP A 538 9.84 -2.74 10.20
CA ASP A 538 10.94 -3.70 10.28
C ASP A 538 11.92 -3.41 9.13
N THR A 539 13.07 -2.82 9.49
CA THR A 539 14.15 -2.46 8.55
C THR A 539 14.73 -3.67 7.82
N SER A 540 14.56 -4.88 8.38
CA SER A 540 15.01 -6.12 7.76
C SER A 540 14.08 -6.62 6.65
N THR A 541 12.95 -5.96 6.39
CA THR A 541 11.96 -6.37 5.38
C THR A 541 11.63 -5.27 4.36
N VAL A 542 12.43 -4.20 4.31
CA VAL A 542 12.14 -3.06 3.43
C VAL A 542 12.29 -3.45 1.97
N VAL A 543 11.22 -3.28 1.22
CA VAL A 543 11.18 -3.48 -0.23
C VAL A 543 11.03 -2.12 -0.90
N ALA A 544 11.94 -1.79 -1.82
CA ALA A 544 11.88 -0.57 -2.61
C ALA A 544 11.56 -0.87 -4.06
N GLU A 545 10.66 -0.08 -4.64
CA GLU A 545 10.38 -0.08 -6.06
C GLU A 545 11.40 0.80 -6.79
N CYS A 546 12.12 0.22 -7.76
CA CYS A 546 13.21 0.88 -8.47
C CYS A 546 13.03 0.74 -9.98
N SER A 547 13.34 1.79 -10.74
CA SER A 547 13.46 1.71 -12.22
C SER A 547 14.91 1.91 -12.63
N PHE A 548 15.35 1.24 -13.69
CA PHE A 548 16.63 1.56 -14.31
C PHE A 548 16.48 2.74 -15.25
N GLN A 549 17.48 3.63 -15.30
CA GLN A 549 17.51 4.80 -16.16
C GLN A 549 18.60 4.61 -17.24
N PRO A 550 18.28 4.02 -18.42
CA PRO A 550 19.28 3.65 -19.42
C PRO A 550 20.15 4.83 -19.89
N LYS A 551 19.57 6.03 -19.96
CA LYS A 551 20.27 7.26 -20.36
C LYS A 551 21.47 7.58 -19.46
N TRP A 552 21.38 7.27 -18.17
CA TRP A 552 22.39 7.64 -17.17
C TRP A 552 23.14 6.43 -16.60
N GLY A 553 22.66 5.21 -16.87
CA GLY A 553 23.24 3.97 -16.31
C GLY A 553 23.01 3.81 -14.81
N THR A 554 22.04 4.53 -14.23
CA THR A 554 21.75 4.53 -12.79
C THR A 554 20.37 3.98 -12.50
N TRP A 555 20.18 3.49 -11.28
CA TRP A 555 18.86 3.16 -10.77
C TRP A 555 18.20 4.40 -10.14
N LYS A 556 16.88 4.47 -10.24
CA LYS A 556 16.04 5.49 -9.61
C LYS A 556 15.11 4.82 -8.61
N PHE A 557 15.11 5.34 -7.39
CA PHE A 557 14.16 4.98 -6.34
C PHE A 557 12.80 5.64 -6.60
N HIS A 558 11.72 4.89 -6.45
CA HIS A 558 10.36 5.44 -6.49
C HIS A 558 9.75 5.53 -5.09
N GLN A 559 9.61 4.39 -4.42
CA GLN A 559 8.94 4.32 -3.12
C GLN A 559 9.31 3.03 -2.37
N VAL A 560 9.04 3.01 -1.07
CA VAL A 560 9.01 1.76 -0.30
C VAL A 560 7.63 1.10 -0.46
N ARG A 561 7.63 -0.19 -0.76
CA ARG A 561 6.45 -1.04 -0.91
C ARG A 561 6.09 -1.67 0.41
N HIS A 562 5.37 -0.93 1.26
CA HIS A 562 4.94 -1.41 2.58
C HIS A 562 4.02 -2.64 2.52
N ASP A 563 3.37 -2.88 1.37
CA ASP A 563 2.57 -4.07 1.10
C ASP A 563 3.41 -5.34 0.86
N LYS A 564 4.73 -5.21 0.71
CA LYS A 564 5.65 -6.30 0.39
C LYS A 564 6.69 -6.50 1.50
N LYS A 565 6.97 -7.76 1.81
CA LYS A 565 8.03 -8.18 2.76
C LYS A 565 9.26 -8.78 2.06
N LYS A 566 9.16 -9.06 0.76
CA LYS A 566 10.19 -9.69 -0.05
C LYS A 566 10.33 -8.93 -1.37
N GLY A 567 11.56 -8.85 -1.88
CA GLY A 567 11.82 -8.41 -3.24
C GLY A 567 11.25 -9.38 -4.27
N ASN A 568 11.30 -8.99 -5.54
CA ASN A 568 10.90 -9.87 -6.63
C ASN A 568 11.82 -11.09 -6.73
N TYR A 569 11.27 -12.18 -7.26
CA TYR A 569 12.05 -13.35 -7.63
C TYR A 569 13.03 -13.01 -8.76
N ILE A 570 14.20 -13.65 -8.76
CA ILE A 570 15.26 -13.42 -9.76
C ILE A 570 14.74 -13.59 -11.20
N SER A 571 13.80 -14.51 -11.44
CA SER A 571 13.16 -14.67 -12.75
C SER A 571 12.43 -13.40 -13.21
N ILE A 572 11.67 -12.74 -12.32
CA ILE A 572 10.98 -11.48 -12.62
C ILE A 572 11.99 -10.35 -12.82
N VAL A 573 13.08 -10.33 -12.06
CA VAL A 573 14.18 -9.37 -12.26
C VAL A 573 14.76 -9.54 -13.67
N MET A 574 15.06 -10.77 -14.09
CA MET A 574 15.58 -11.07 -15.42
C MET A 574 14.60 -10.69 -16.53
N ASP A 575 13.33 -11.10 -16.43
CA ASP A 575 12.28 -10.75 -17.41
C ASP A 575 12.15 -9.22 -17.59
N THR A 576 12.27 -8.48 -16.50
CA THR A 576 12.19 -7.01 -16.51
C THR A 576 13.45 -6.40 -17.11
N MET A 577 14.63 -6.91 -16.76
CA MET A 577 15.91 -6.45 -17.33
C MET A 577 16.00 -6.74 -18.83
N GLU A 578 15.51 -7.89 -19.30
CA GLU A 578 15.40 -8.21 -20.72
C GLU A 578 14.49 -7.20 -21.43
N SER A 579 13.32 -6.90 -20.85
CA SER A 579 12.39 -5.90 -21.40
C SER A 579 13.02 -4.50 -21.50
N ILE A 580 13.81 -4.11 -20.49
CA ILE A 580 14.57 -2.85 -20.49
C ILE A 580 15.68 -2.87 -21.55
N ALA A 581 16.41 -3.99 -21.67
CA ALA A 581 17.52 -4.14 -22.62
C ALA A 581 17.03 -4.15 -24.08
N GLU A 582 15.87 -4.74 -24.35
CA GLU A 582 15.23 -4.67 -25.67
C GLU A 582 14.88 -3.24 -26.07
N ASN A 583 14.59 -2.37 -25.08
CA ASN A 583 14.34 -0.94 -25.19
C ASN A 583 13.38 -0.58 -26.34
N LEU A 584 12.28 -1.33 -26.45
CA LEU A 584 11.26 -1.10 -27.46
C LEU A 584 10.64 0.29 -27.30
N SER A 585 10.74 1.11 -28.35
CA SER A 585 10.19 2.47 -28.37
C SER A 585 8.77 2.49 -28.94
N SER A 586 8.02 3.54 -28.62
CA SER A 586 6.73 3.79 -29.27
C SER A 586 6.87 3.99 -30.78
N ASP A 587 7.99 4.53 -31.25
CA ASP A 587 8.25 4.71 -32.69
C ASP A 587 8.43 3.38 -33.41
N GLU A 588 9.15 2.44 -32.79
CA GLU A 588 9.30 1.09 -33.31
C GLU A 588 7.95 0.38 -33.41
N LEU A 589 7.10 0.49 -32.37
CA LEU A 589 5.75 -0.06 -32.40
C LEU A 589 4.88 0.59 -33.49
N LYS A 590 4.90 1.92 -33.60
CA LYS A 590 4.13 2.67 -34.62
C LYS A 590 4.51 2.28 -36.04
N TYR A 591 5.80 2.00 -36.28
CA TYR A 591 6.31 1.63 -37.58
C TYR A 591 5.99 0.17 -37.92
N ARG A 592 6.36 -0.76 -37.04
CA ARG A 592 6.42 -2.19 -37.37
C ARG A 592 5.07 -2.89 -37.24
N ILE A 593 4.27 -2.57 -36.23
CA ILE A 593 3.02 -3.31 -35.93
C ILE A 593 1.99 -3.26 -37.06
N PRO A 594 1.81 -2.14 -37.79
CA PRO A 594 0.87 -2.09 -38.91
C PRO A 594 1.30 -2.90 -40.15
N LEU A 595 2.59 -3.22 -40.28
CA LEU A 595 3.17 -3.85 -41.47
C LEU A 595 3.04 -5.37 -41.45
N LEU A 596 3.13 -5.99 -42.62
CA LEU A 596 3.36 -7.43 -42.73
C LEU A 596 4.86 -7.71 -42.52
N PRO A 597 5.24 -8.94 -42.10
CA PRO A 597 6.65 -9.22 -41.79
C PRO A 597 7.63 -9.00 -42.95
N HIS A 598 7.18 -9.17 -44.21
CA HIS A 598 8.03 -8.96 -45.38
C HIS A 598 8.18 -7.47 -45.77
N ASP A 599 7.32 -6.61 -45.25
CA ASP A 599 7.39 -5.15 -45.44
C ASP A 599 8.13 -4.46 -44.28
N ASP A 600 8.41 -5.19 -43.19
CA ASP A 600 9.09 -4.67 -42.01
C ASP A 600 10.61 -4.60 -42.21
N ASN A 601 11.09 -3.42 -42.60
CA ASN A 601 12.49 -3.10 -42.84
C ASN A 601 13.08 -2.14 -41.77
N TRP A 602 12.54 -2.17 -40.55
CA TRP A 602 12.93 -1.26 -39.46
C TRP A 602 14.44 -1.23 -39.19
N GLU A 603 15.11 -2.39 -39.19
CA GLU A 603 16.54 -2.49 -38.89
C GLU A 603 17.40 -1.81 -39.96
N GLU A 604 17.03 -1.99 -41.24
CA GLU A 604 17.71 -1.35 -42.38
C GLU A 604 17.56 0.18 -42.32
N GLU A 605 16.34 0.66 -42.03
CA GLU A 605 16.06 2.09 -41.91
C GLU A 605 16.86 2.72 -40.76
N MET A 606 16.85 2.09 -39.58
CA MET A 606 17.61 2.55 -38.43
C MET A 606 19.12 2.53 -38.68
N SER A 607 19.62 1.54 -39.42
CA SER A 607 21.03 1.48 -39.82
C SER A 607 21.40 2.65 -40.75
N ARG A 608 20.52 2.97 -41.70
CA ARG A 608 20.70 4.11 -42.62
C ARG A 608 20.72 5.43 -41.85
N ILE A 609 19.76 5.65 -40.95
CA ILE A 609 19.69 6.86 -40.12
C ILE A 609 20.94 7.01 -39.24
N ARG A 610 21.38 5.93 -38.58
CA ARG A 610 22.61 5.95 -37.77
C ARG A 610 23.85 6.30 -38.61
N SER A 611 23.95 5.74 -39.81
CA SER A 611 25.05 6.04 -40.73
C SER A 611 25.07 7.51 -41.15
N GLN A 612 23.90 8.09 -41.44
CA GLN A 612 23.77 9.51 -41.76
C GLN A 612 24.18 10.41 -40.57
N LEU A 613 23.77 10.05 -39.35
CA LEU A 613 24.15 10.78 -38.13
C LEU A 613 25.67 10.80 -37.91
N ILE A 614 26.33 9.66 -38.12
CA ILE A 614 27.79 9.54 -37.98
C ILE A 614 28.51 10.40 -39.03
N ASN A 615 28.07 10.36 -40.28
CA ASN A 615 28.67 11.15 -41.37
C ASN A 615 28.54 12.67 -41.16
N ASN A 616 27.54 13.11 -40.39
CA ASN A 616 27.35 14.52 -40.05
C ASN A 616 28.27 15.01 -38.92
N ILE A 617 29.00 14.12 -38.23
CA ILE A 617 30.00 14.48 -37.23
C ILE A 617 31.23 15.04 -37.97
N LYS A 618 31.28 16.37 -38.12
CA LYS A 618 32.49 17.04 -38.61
C LYS A 618 33.60 16.86 -37.58
N PRO A 619 34.80 16.38 -37.97
CA PRO A 619 35.95 16.43 -37.07
C PRO A 619 36.22 17.88 -36.72
N SER A 620 36.25 18.20 -35.42
CA SER A 620 36.73 19.49 -34.94
C SER A 620 38.12 19.69 -35.53
N LYS A 621 38.28 20.69 -36.40
CA LYS A 621 39.59 21.04 -36.97
C LYS A 621 40.56 21.13 -35.80
N SER A 622 41.49 20.19 -35.72
CA SER A 622 42.60 20.23 -34.79
C SER A 622 43.32 21.54 -35.05
N SER A 623 43.16 22.50 -34.15
CA SER A 623 44.02 23.66 -34.08
C SER A 623 45.42 23.13 -33.83
N THR A 624 46.17 22.94 -34.90
CA THR A 624 47.63 22.86 -34.87
C THR A 624 48.11 24.18 -34.29
N SER A 625 48.17 24.25 -32.95
CA SER A 625 48.92 25.29 -32.27
C SER A 625 50.39 24.99 -32.57
N THR A 626 50.92 25.67 -33.57
CA THR A 626 52.36 25.79 -33.79
C THR A 626 52.99 26.25 -32.48
N TYR A 627 53.64 25.30 -31.81
CA TYR A 627 54.44 25.53 -30.62
C TYR A 627 55.57 26.48 -31.05
N GLN A 628 55.48 27.75 -30.70
CA GLN A 628 56.62 28.67 -30.84
C GLN A 628 57.58 28.38 -29.67
N PRO A 629 58.83 27.96 -29.94
CA PRO A 629 59.81 27.78 -28.88
C PRO A 629 60.13 29.15 -28.29
N PHE A 630 60.17 29.23 -26.97
CA PHE A 630 60.55 30.43 -26.23
C PHE A 630 61.94 30.94 -26.69
N PRO A 631 62.12 32.27 -26.85
CA PRO A 631 63.42 32.85 -27.15
C PRO A 631 64.38 32.60 -25.98
N GLN A 632 65.62 32.21 -26.31
CA GLN A 632 66.74 32.02 -25.38
C GLN A 632 67.09 33.29 -24.60
#